data_AF-A0A953UUH5-F1
#
_entry.id   AF-A0A953UUH5-F1
#
_cell.length_a   1.000
_cell.length_b   1.000
_cell.length_c   1.000
_cell.angle_alpha   90.00
_cell.angle_beta   90.00
_cell.angle_gamma   90.00
#
_symmetry.space_group_name_H-M   'P 1'
#
loop_
_entity.id
_entity.type
_entity.pdbx_description
1 polymer ?
#
loop_
_entity_poly.entity_id
_entity_poly.type
_entity_poly.pdbx_seq_one_letter_code
_entity_poly.pdbx_strand_id
1 'polypeptide(L)'
;MPSDAEFTVQSVDNPYGCSETSTVSVYRRPLPATNLNALSTVMWDGRESSLQTNTTPINSINYPQSLLANLAHQAMDATTGHAQGAVPSNAQIQEIVDFETSLRTAQTIDFRAGSLTAGGAEGGSVPLASQPFFIGINDSFPSSFGFNPAGAPFNPAIFNLFSAWANSRSAHRASIARGEAIFNSKAITISGVNGINDVPGLPASFSGTCGTCHDSPNVGNHSVSAPLNIGVTDVSNPLNVK
;
A
#
# COMPACT_ATOMS: atom_id res chain seq x y z
N MET A 1 4.69 -10.03 -21.82
CA MET A 1 4.70 -8.56 -21.86
C MET A 1 3.74 -8.13 -22.97
N PRO A 2 2.81 -7.20 -22.71
CA PRO A 2 1.86 -6.76 -23.72
C PRO A 2 2.58 -5.96 -24.82
N SER A 3 2.04 -6.00 -26.05
CA SER A 3 2.67 -5.41 -27.25
C SER A 3 2.78 -3.88 -27.20
N ASP A 4 1.99 -3.24 -26.36
CA ASP A 4 1.90 -1.80 -26.11
C ASP A 4 2.58 -1.38 -24.79
N ALA A 5 3.45 -2.22 -24.23
CA ALA A 5 4.20 -1.87 -23.02
C ALA A 5 5.02 -0.59 -23.24
N GLU A 6 4.85 0.39 -22.35
CA GLU A 6 5.58 1.66 -22.36
C GLU A 6 7.02 1.53 -21.80
N PHE A 7 7.49 0.30 -21.59
CA PHE A 7 8.82 0.01 -21.09
C PHE A 7 9.38 -1.25 -21.76
N THR A 8 10.71 -1.37 -21.74
CA THR A 8 11.43 -2.56 -22.21
C THR A 8 12.29 -3.11 -21.09
N VAL A 9 12.41 -4.44 -21.02
CA VAL A 9 13.37 -5.08 -20.10
C VAL A 9 14.76 -5.00 -20.73
N GLN A 10 15.61 -4.13 -20.19
CA GLN A 10 16.96 -3.92 -20.74
C GLN A 10 17.97 -5.00 -20.32
N SER A 11 17.79 -5.59 -19.13
CA SER A 11 18.66 -6.65 -18.60
C SER A 11 17.93 -7.48 -17.56
N VAL A 12 18.28 -8.76 -17.46
CA VAL A 12 17.83 -9.67 -16.39
C VAL A 12 19.06 -10.18 -15.65
N ASP A 13 19.18 -9.86 -14.37
CA ASP A 13 20.18 -10.45 -13.47
C ASP A 13 19.45 -11.42 -12.53
N ASN A 14 19.46 -12.69 -12.91
CA ASN A 14 18.78 -13.75 -12.18
C ASN A 14 19.75 -14.90 -11.92
N PRO A 15 20.20 -15.11 -10.67
CA PRO A 15 21.15 -16.17 -10.34
C PRO A 15 20.57 -17.59 -10.54
N TYR A 16 19.26 -17.71 -10.75
CA TYR A 16 18.55 -18.97 -10.99
C TYR A 16 18.29 -19.25 -12.48
N GLY A 17 18.77 -18.41 -13.41
CA GLY A 17 18.77 -18.71 -14.85
C GLY A 17 17.48 -18.40 -15.63
N CYS A 18 16.45 -17.81 -15.01
CA CYS A 18 15.30 -17.31 -15.78
C CYS A 18 15.64 -15.92 -16.33
N SER A 19 16.16 -15.87 -17.57
CA SER A 19 16.59 -14.65 -18.26
C SER A 19 15.58 -14.14 -19.30
N GLU A 20 14.32 -14.56 -19.22
CA GLU A 20 13.28 -14.10 -20.15
C GLU A 20 13.04 -12.60 -20.00
N THR A 21 13.04 -11.87 -21.12
CA THR A 21 12.73 -10.44 -21.17
C THR A 21 11.26 -10.18 -21.53
N SER A 22 10.56 -11.21 -22.03
CA SER A 22 9.15 -11.18 -22.39
C SER A 22 8.21 -11.51 -21.24
N THR A 23 8.73 -12.03 -20.14
CA THR A 23 7.94 -12.47 -18.98
C THR A 23 8.53 -11.84 -17.72
N VAL A 24 7.76 -11.01 -17.02
CA VAL A 24 8.17 -10.39 -15.76
C VAL A 24 7.43 -11.07 -14.62
N SER A 25 8.16 -11.81 -13.79
CA SER A 25 7.63 -12.34 -12.53
C SER A 25 7.92 -11.35 -11.42
N VAL A 26 6.87 -10.84 -10.77
CA VAL A 26 6.98 -9.97 -9.60
C VAL A 26 6.53 -10.72 -8.35
N TYR A 27 7.36 -10.71 -7.31
CA TYR A 27 6.96 -11.26 -6.01
C TYR A 27 5.89 -10.37 -5.36
N ARG A 28 4.98 -11.02 -4.63
CA ARG A 28 3.82 -10.38 -4.00
C ARG A 28 4.24 -9.30 -3.00
N ARG A 29 3.28 -8.44 -2.70
CA ARG A 29 3.28 -7.44 -1.61
C ARG A 29 3.94 -8.03 -0.35
N PRO A 30 5.16 -7.61 0.02
CA PRO A 30 5.66 -7.84 1.35
C PRO A 30 4.63 -7.30 2.33
N LEU A 31 4.25 -8.09 3.34
CA LEU A 31 3.44 -7.57 4.44
C LEU A 31 4.19 -6.40 5.07
N PRO A 32 3.51 -5.27 5.36
CA PRO A 32 4.14 -4.19 6.12
C PRO A 32 4.65 -4.75 7.44
N ALA A 33 5.96 -4.62 7.68
CA ALA A 33 6.58 -5.01 8.94
C ALA A 33 6.61 -3.86 9.96
N THR A 34 6.33 -2.64 9.49
CA THR A 34 6.29 -1.39 10.27
C THR A 34 5.27 -0.43 9.63
N ASN A 35 5.03 0.74 10.25
CA ASN A 35 4.02 1.70 9.82
C ASN A 35 2.58 1.15 9.94
N LEU A 36 2.36 0.23 10.89
CA LEU A 36 1.10 -0.52 10.99
C LEU A 36 -0.11 0.36 11.37
N ASN A 37 0.14 1.56 11.89
CA ASN A 37 -0.90 2.55 12.17
C ASN A 37 -1.66 3.01 10.91
N ALA A 38 -1.12 2.79 9.71
CA ALA A 38 -1.77 3.12 8.45
C ALA A 38 -2.39 1.90 7.75
N LEU A 39 -2.66 0.82 8.49
CA LEU A 39 -3.35 -0.35 7.97
C LEU A 39 -4.87 -0.18 8.05
N SER A 40 -5.54 -0.52 6.95
CA SER A 40 -6.99 -0.69 6.87
C SER A 40 -7.44 -2.14 7.06
N THR A 41 -6.48 -3.08 7.13
CA THR A 41 -6.70 -4.51 7.43
C THR A 41 -5.39 -5.15 7.91
N VAL A 42 -5.47 -6.17 8.77
CA VAL A 42 -4.32 -6.92 9.28
C VAL A 42 -4.24 -8.27 8.56
N MET A 43 -3.01 -8.66 8.16
CA MET A 43 -2.70 -9.75 7.21
C MET A 43 -3.10 -9.47 5.76
N TRP A 44 -2.46 -10.18 4.83
CA TRP A 44 -2.56 -9.89 3.38
C TRP A 44 -3.96 -10.19 2.83
N ASP A 45 -4.69 -11.11 3.46
CA ASP A 45 -6.04 -11.50 3.13
C ASP A 45 -7.08 -10.92 4.11
N GLY A 46 -6.64 -10.06 5.05
CA GLY A 46 -7.50 -9.47 6.05
C GLY A 46 -8.09 -10.44 7.06
N ARG A 47 -7.52 -11.65 7.20
CA ARG A 47 -8.05 -12.66 8.14
C ARG A 47 -8.08 -12.18 9.58
N GLU A 48 -7.18 -11.29 9.98
CA GLU A 48 -7.14 -10.71 11.33
C GLU A 48 -8.10 -9.53 11.47
N SER A 49 -8.91 -9.23 10.45
CA SER A 49 -9.86 -8.11 10.43
C SER A 49 -11.21 -8.56 9.87
N SER A 50 -11.63 -9.77 10.25
CA SER A 50 -12.81 -10.45 9.73
C SER A 50 -13.62 -11.13 10.83
N LEU A 51 -14.94 -11.04 10.72
CA LEU A 51 -15.85 -11.76 11.63
C LEU A 51 -15.66 -13.29 11.56
N GLN A 52 -15.11 -13.81 10.46
CA GLN A 52 -14.84 -15.26 10.29
C GLN A 52 -13.80 -15.80 11.27
N THR A 53 -12.89 -14.94 11.75
CA THR A 53 -11.85 -15.26 12.74
C THR A 53 -12.18 -14.66 14.11
N ASN A 54 -13.42 -14.24 14.33
CA ASN A 54 -13.85 -13.53 15.55
C ASN A 54 -13.10 -12.21 15.81
N THR A 55 -12.56 -11.59 14.75
CA THR A 55 -11.97 -10.25 14.80
C THR A 55 -12.93 -9.22 14.18
N THR A 56 -12.62 -7.93 14.30
CA THR A 56 -13.52 -6.86 13.86
C THR A 56 -13.00 -6.18 12.59
N PRO A 57 -13.80 -6.07 11.51
CA PRO A 57 -13.42 -5.24 10.37
C PRO A 57 -13.11 -3.79 10.77
N ILE A 58 -12.00 -3.27 10.28
CA ILE A 58 -11.55 -1.92 10.57
C ILE A 58 -12.33 -0.94 9.69
N ASN A 59 -12.95 0.07 10.31
CA ASN A 59 -13.68 1.14 9.61
C ASN A 59 -13.47 2.49 10.32
N SER A 60 -13.99 3.56 9.73
CA SER A 60 -13.84 4.93 10.24
C SER A 60 -14.47 5.18 11.62
N ILE A 61 -15.40 4.33 12.07
CA ILE A 61 -16.09 4.49 13.36
C ILE A 61 -15.30 3.83 14.50
N ASN A 62 -14.68 2.68 14.24
CA ASN A 62 -14.01 1.87 15.27
C ASN A 62 -12.48 1.96 15.25
N TYR A 63 -11.89 2.66 14.29
CA TYR A 63 -10.46 2.95 14.25
C TYR A 63 -10.07 4.00 15.33
N PRO A 64 -8.93 3.86 16.02
CA PRO A 64 -7.91 2.81 15.89
C PRO A 64 -8.16 1.56 16.74
N GLN A 65 -9.23 1.52 17.55
CA GLN A 65 -9.45 0.45 18.53
C GLN A 65 -9.54 -0.93 17.88
N SER A 66 -10.19 -1.04 16.72
CA SER A 66 -10.25 -2.28 15.94
C SER A 66 -8.89 -2.72 15.43
N LEU A 67 -8.04 -1.80 14.94
CA LEU A 67 -6.68 -2.12 14.54
C LEU A 67 -5.87 -2.69 15.71
N LEU A 68 -5.91 -2.04 16.87
CA LEU A 68 -5.17 -2.49 18.06
C LEU A 68 -5.64 -3.87 18.53
N ALA A 69 -6.95 -4.11 18.54
CA ALA A 69 -7.52 -5.42 18.89
C ALA A 69 -7.13 -6.51 17.90
N ASN A 70 -7.09 -6.19 16.61
CA ASN A 70 -6.71 -7.12 15.54
C ASN A 70 -5.22 -7.47 15.59
N LEU A 71 -4.33 -6.51 15.87
CA LEU A 71 -2.90 -6.78 16.12
C LEU A 71 -2.70 -7.61 17.40
N ALA A 72 -3.45 -7.34 18.47
CA ALA A 72 -3.41 -8.13 19.69
C ALA A 72 -3.83 -9.59 19.45
N HIS A 73 -4.87 -9.80 18.63
CA HIS A 73 -5.30 -11.14 18.21
C HIS A 73 -4.21 -11.84 17.39
N GLN A 74 -3.63 -11.14 16.40
CA GLN A 74 -2.52 -11.67 15.59
C GLN A 74 -1.31 -12.06 16.45
N ALA A 75 -0.92 -11.24 17.44
CA ALA A 75 0.19 -11.53 18.33
C ALA A 75 -0.05 -12.81 19.16
N MET A 76 -1.27 -12.99 19.66
CA MET A 76 -1.67 -14.20 20.38
C MET A 76 -1.66 -15.44 19.48
N ASP A 77 -2.30 -15.36 18.30
CA ASP A 77 -2.43 -16.48 17.36
C ASP A 77 -1.05 -16.89 16.80
N ALA A 78 -0.21 -15.92 16.44
CA ALA A 78 1.14 -16.19 15.99
C ALA A 78 2.00 -16.86 17.07
N THR A 79 1.88 -16.42 18.33
CA THR A 79 2.64 -17.01 19.44
C THR A 79 2.21 -18.45 19.69
N THR A 80 0.90 -18.70 19.78
CA THR A 80 0.37 -19.99 20.23
C THR A 80 0.23 -21.00 19.09
N GLY A 81 -0.12 -20.55 17.89
CA GLY A 81 -0.28 -21.38 16.70
C GLY A 81 1.04 -21.60 15.95
N HIS A 82 1.66 -20.53 15.46
CA HIS A 82 2.87 -20.64 14.61
C HIS A 82 4.12 -20.98 15.41
N ALA A 83 4.40 -20.26 16.49
CA ALA A 83 5.58 -20.48 17.31
C ALA A 83 5.41 -21.64 18.31
N GLN A 84 4.19 -22.14 18.50
CA GLN A 84 3.85 -23.17 19.49
C GLN A 84 4.31 -22.81 20.91
N GLY A 85 4.32 -21.51 21.21
CA GLY A 85 4.72 -20.95 22.50
C GLY A 85 3.61 -21.01 23.55
N ALA A 86 3.97 -20.69 24.80
CA ALA A 86 2.99 -20.51 25.87
C ALA A 86 2.08 -19.29 25.57
N VAL A 87 0.84 -19.34 26.07
CA VAL A 87 -0.11 -18.23 25.93
C VAL A 87 0.49 -16.97 26.58
N PRO A 88 0.69 -15.86 25.83
CA PRO A 88 1.22 -14.63 26.39
C PRO A 88 0.21 -13.98 27.33
N SER A 89 0.69 -13.28 28.34
CA SER A 89 -0.15 -12.46 29.21
C SER A 89 -0.69 -11.23 28.46
N ASN A 90 -1.81 -10.67 28.93
CA ASN A 90 -2.36 -9.44 28.35
C ASN A 90 -1.35 -8.28 28.36
N ALA A 91 -0.47 -8.21 29.37
CA ALA A 91 0.58 -7.20 29.44
C ALA A 91 1.62 -7.38 28.31
N GLN A 92 2.05 -8.62 28.05
CA GLN A 92 2.97 -8.91 26.95
C GLN A 92 2.34 -8.63 25.58
N ILE A 93 1.07 -8.96 25.39
CA ILE A 93 0.35 -8.64 24.15
C ILE A 93 0.30 -7.12 23.95
N GLN A 94 -0.02 -6.36 25.01
CA GLN A 94 -0.03 -4.91 24.94
C GLN A 94 1.36 -4.34 24.60
N GLU A 95 2.43 -4.85 25.22
CA GLU A 95 3.81 -4.45 24.91
C GLU A 95 4.18 -4.73 23.44
N ILE A 96 3.73 -5.85 22.87
CA ILE A 96 3.92 -6.19 21.45
C ILE A 96 3.20 -5.18 20.56
N VAL A 97 1.91 -4.92 20.81
CA VAL A 97 1.11 -4.00 19.99
C VAL A 97 1.63 -2.55 20.10
N ASP A 98 2.04 -2.12 21.29
CA ASP A 98 2.65 -0.81 21.51
C ASP A 98 3.96 -0.68 20.71
N PHE A 99 4.80 -1.73 20.75
CA PHE A 99 6.01 -1.77 19.94
C PHE A 99 5.68 -1.70 18.44
N GLU A 100 4.86 -2.60 17.92
CA GLU A 100 4.46 -2.69 16.51
C GLU A 100 3.89 -1.36 15.96
N THR A 101 3.03 -0.71 16.74
CA THR A 101 2.37 0.53 16.34
C THR A 101 3.24 1.78 16.57
N SER A 102 4.34 1.68 17.32
CA SER A 102 5.33 2.76 17.47
C SER A 102 6.31 2.86 16.30
N LEU A 103 6.50 1.77 15.54
CA LEU A 103 7.53 1.72 14.49
C LEU A 103 7.17 2.60 13.29
N ARG A 104 8.13 3.43 12.89
CA ARG A 104 8.09 4.26 11.67
C ARG A 104 9.35 4.01 10.84
N THR A 105 9.16 3.50 9.64
CA THR A 105 10.26 3.20 8.71
C THR A 105 10.00 3.84 7.37
N ALA A 106 10.97 4.62 6.90
CA ALA A 106 11.04 5.09 5.53
C ALA A 106 12.50 5.31 5.14
N GLN A 107 12.79 5.27 3.84
CA GLN A 107 14.12 5.60 3.34
C GLN A 107 14.46 7.05 3.70
N THR A 108 15.65 7.28 4.28
CA THR A 108 16.12 8.62 4.68
C THR A 108 17.25 9.14 3.79
N ILE A 109 17.96 8.24 3.11
CA ILE A 109 19.09 8.55 2.24
C ILE A 109 18.97 7.70 0.97
N ASP A 110 19.13 8.33 -0.18
CA ASP A 110 19.43 7.67 -1.45
C ASP A 110 20.92 7.82 -1.77
N PHE A 111 21.53 6.77 -2.33
CA PHE A 111 22.97 6.75 -2.61
C PHE A 111 23.41 7.88 -3.55
N ARG A 112 22.55 8.30 -4.50
CA ARG A 112 22.90 9.31 -5.52
C ARG A 112 22.24 10.66 -5.28
N ALA A 113 21.04 10.68 -4.70
CA ALA A 113 20.31 11.90 -4.38
C ALA A 113 20.68 12.49 -3.00
N GLY A 114 21.34 11.69 -2.14
CA GLY A 114 21.73 12.05 -0.79
C GLY A 114 20.56 12.00 0.18
N SER A 115 20.58 12.87 1.20
CA SER A 115 19.48 12.98 2.17
C SER A 115 18.13 13.27 1.50
N LEU A 116 17.12 12.48 1.84
CA LEU A 116 15.74 12.59 1.36
C LEU A 116 14.92 13.66 2.10
N THR A 117 15.52 14.35 3.06
CA THR A 117 14.95 15.54 3.73
C THR A 117 15.64 16.85 3.31
N ALA A 118 16.65 16.78 2.44
CA ALA A 118 17.42 17.97 2.06
C ALA A 118 16.76 18.76 0.93
N GLY A 119 16.96 20.08 0.92
CA GLY A 119 16.48 20.93 -0.18
C GLY A 119 14.95 20.99 -0.27
N GLY A 120 14.27 21.01 0.88
CA GLY A 120 12.81 21.15 0.99
C GLY A 120 12.01 19.86 0.79
N ALA A 121 12.68 18.71 0.62
CA ALA A 121 11.99 17.42 0.61
C ALA A 121 11.63 16.96 2.03
N GLU A 122 10.60 16.12 2.13
CA GLU A 122 10.03 15.63 3.38
C GLU A 122 10.06 14.10 3.45
N GLY A 123 11.05 13.46 2.82
CA GLY A 123 11.24 12.00 2.94
C GLY A 123 11.64 11.55 4.35
N GLY A 124 11.79 10.24 4.54
CA GLY A 124 12.26 9.68 5.81
C GLY A 124 11.18 9.48 6.88
N SER A 125 11.57 8.84 7.98
CA SER A 125 10.64 8.39 9.01
C SER A 125 10.07 9.50 9.89
N VAL A 126 10.77 10.64 10.00
CA VAL A 126 10.33 11.76 10.86
C VAL A 126 9.07 12.43 10.29
N PRO A 127 9.01 12.87 9.02
CA PRO A 127 7.77 13.37 8.44
C PRO A 127 6.67 12.30 8.43
N LEU A 128 7.01 11.05 8.12
CA LEU A 128 6.06 9.93 8.14
C LEU A 128 5.44 9.71 9.53
N ALA A 129 6.19 9.91 10.61
CA ALA A 129 5.68 9.76 11.97
C ALA A 129 4.56 10.76 12.31
N SER A 130 4.54 11.92 11.63
CA SER A 130 3.53 12.97 11.79
C SER A 130 2.47 12.97 10.69
N GLN A 131 2.55 12.07 9.71
CA GLN A 131 1.58 11.97 8.61
C GLN A 131 0.18 11.62 9.15
N PRO A 132 -0.84 12.48 8.96
CA PRO A 132 -2.20 12.16 9.36
C PRO A 132 -2.74 10.94 8.63
N PHE A 133 -3.50 10.11 9.35
CA PHE A 133 -4.20 8.95 8.80
C PHE A 133 -5.52 8.71 9.54
N PHE A 134 -6.54 8.35 8.78
CA PHE A 134 -7.79 7.77 9.25
C PHE A 134 -8.36 6.88 8.14
N ILE A 135 -9.23 5.94 8.49
CA ILE A 135 -9.84 5.05 7.50
C ILE A 135 -10.72 5.84 6.53
N GLY A 136 -10.45 5.67 5.24
CA GLY A 136 -11.09 6.41 4.16
C GLY A 136 -10.46 7.77 3.84
N ILE A 137 -9.30 8.10 4.42
CA ILE A 137 -8.59 9.33 4.05
C ILE A 137 -8.30 9.35 2.56
N ASN A 138 -8.78 10.40 1.89
CA ASN A 138 -8.59 10.60 0.45
C ASN A 138 -9.11 9.43 -0.40
N ASP A 139 -10.12 8.68 0.06
CA ASP A 139 -10.66 7.54 -0.69
C ASP A 139 -11.18 7.96 -2.08
N SER A 140 -10.94 7.09 -3.07
CA SER A 140 -11.21 7.37 -4.48
C SER A 140 -12.61 6.96 -4.95
N PHE A 141 -13.38 6.22 -4.13
CA PHE A 141 -14.74 5.82 -4.48
C PHE A 141 -15.69 7.03 -4.41
N PRO A 142 -16.83 6.99 -5.14
CA PRO A 142 -17.81 8.06 -5.11
C PRO A 142 -18.27 8.37 -3.68
N SER A 143 -18.50 9.65 -3.40
CA SER A 143 -18.94 10.11 -2.07
C SER A 143 -20.22 9.44 -1.58
N SER A 144 -21.06 8.93 -2.49
CA SER A 144 -22.26 8.15 -2.16
C SER A 144 -21.98 6.85 -1.41
N PHE A 145 -20.75 6.34 -1.45
CA PHE A 145 -20.31 5.15 -0.72
C PHE A 145 -19.98 5.49 0.74
N GLY A 146 -19.72 6.77 1.04
CA GLY A 146 -19.51 7.24 2.41
C GLY A 146 -18.21 6.77 3.06
N PHE A 147 -17.22 6.33 2.27
CA PHE A 147 -15.95 5.81 2.81
C PHE A 147 -15.07 6.90 3.41
N ASN A 148 -15.02 8.10 2.82
CA ASN A 148 -14.29 9.23 3.40
C ASN A 148 -15.17 10.00 4.41
N PRO A 149 -14.97 9.83 5.73
CA PRO A 149 -15.77 10.53 6.75
C PRO A 149 -15.59 12.05 6.74
N ALA A 150 -14.49 12.58 6.16
CA ALA A 150 -14.29 14.02 6.03
C ALA A 150 -15.10 14.63 4.86
N GLY A 151 -15.64 13.80 3.96
CA GLY A 151 -16.38 14.25 2.78
C GLY A 151 -15.55 15.02 1.75
N ALA A 152 -14.23 15.09 1.93
CA ALA A 152 -13.33 15.75 1.00
C ALA A 152 -13.27 14.98 -0.33
N PRO A 153 -13.22 15.68 -1.48
CA PRO A 153 -13.07 15.02 -2.77
C PRO A 153 -11.70 14.34 -2.88
N PHE A 154 -11.64 13.27 -3.67
CA PHE A 154 -10.38 12.60 -4.03
C PHE A 154 -9.38 13.58 -4.64
N ASN A 155 -8.14 13.54 -4.16
CA ASN A 155 -7.00 14.24 -4.71
C ASN A 155 -5.96 13.23 -5.22
N PRO A 156 -5.63 13.23 -6.53
CA PRO A 156 -4.64 12.32 -7.09
C PRO A 156 -3.20 12.65 -6.68
N ALA A 157 -2.93 13.79 -6.04
CA ALA A 157 -1.62 14.13 -5.48
C ALA A 157 -1.37 13.39 -4.15
N ILE A 158 -1.13 12.08 -4.23
CA ILE A 158 -0.91 11.20 -3.08
C ILE A 158 0.41 11.53 -2.37
N PHE A 159 1.47 11.69 -3.15
CA PHE A 159 2.80 11.99 -2.65
C PHE A 159 3.17 13.44 -2.98
N ASN A 160 3.65 14.18 -2.00
CA ASN A 160 4.20 15.54 -2.19
C ASN A 160 5.59 15.71 -1.57
N LEU A 161 6.18 14.62 -1.08
CA LEU A 161 7.43 14.58 -0.33
C LEU A 161 8.62 15.17 -1.09
N PHE A 162 8.60 15.08 -2.42
CA PHE A 162 9.71 15.45 -3.30
C PHE A 162 9.35 16.55 -4.29
N SER A 163 8.18 17.16 -4.17
CA SER A 163 7.73 18.25 -5.04
C SER A 163 8.72 19.43 -5.08
N ALA A 164 9.40 19.73 -3.96
CA ALA A 164 10.46 20.74 -3.89
C ALA A 164 11.65 20.47 -4.83
N TRP A 165 11.83 19.23 -5.30
CA TRP A 165 12.93 18.84 -6.17
C TRP A 165 12.59 18.89 -7.67
N ALA A 166 11.39 19.34 -8.06
CA ALA A 166 10.98 19.42 -9.47
C ALA A 166 11.99 20.15 -10.35
N ASN A 167 12.61 21.22 -9.82
CA ASN A 167 13.63 22.03 -10.52
C ASN A 167 15.04 21.85 -9.93
N SER A 168 15.33 20.71 -9.29
CA SER A 168 16.63 20.45 -8.68
C SER A 168 17.74 20.42 -9.74
N ARG A 169 18.89 21.04 -9.45
CA ARG A 169 20.11 20.89 -10.25
C ARG A 169 20.73 19.49 -10.15
N SER A 170 20.37 18.72 -9.13
CA SER A 170 20.74 17.31 -9.03
C SER A 170 19.81 16.49 -9.92
N ALA A 171 20.38 15.87 -10.97
CA ALA A 171 19.64 15.02 -11.89
C ALA A 171 18.91 13.86 -11.18
N HIS A 172 19.49 13.33 -10.09
CA HIS A 172 18.89 12.25 -9.30
C HIS A 172 17.68 12.72 -8.49
N ARG A 173 17.77 13.88 -7.82
CA ARG A 173 16.63 14.47 -7.10
C ARG A 173 15.49 14.84 -8.05
N ALA A 174 15.83 15.45 -9.19
CA ALA A 174 14.86 15.73 -10.24
C ALA A 174 14.21 14.45 -10.78
N SER A 175 14.94 13.33 -10.83
CA SER A 175 14.37 12.03 -11.21
C SER A 175 13.37 11.49 -10.20
N ILE A 176 13.65 11.63 -8.90
CA ILE A 176 12.72 11.24 -7.83
C ILE A 176 11.43 12.07 -7.93
N ALA A 177 11.55 13.39 -8.09
CA ALA A 177 10.39 14.28 -8.28
C ALA A 177 9.56 13.93 -9.53
N ARG A 178 10.21 13.53 -10.64
CA ARG A 178 9.49 13.02 -11.82
C ARG A 178 8.74 11.72 -11.53
N GLY A 179 9.31 10.82 -10.73
CA GLY A 179 8.65 9.60 -10.29
C GLY A 179 7.40 9.87 -9.45
N GLU A 180 7.47 10.82 -8.51
CA GLU A 180 6.31 11.32 -7.75
C GLU A 180 5.22 11.87 -8.69
N ALA A 181 5.60 12.71 -9.67
CA ALA A 181 4.66 13.23 -10.65
C ALA A 181 3.99 12.13 -11.47
N ILE A 182 4.74 11.11 -11.91
CA ILE A 182 4.19 9.94 -12.61
C ILE A 182 3.19 9.20 -11.72
N PHE A 183 3.54 8.92 -10.46
CA PHE A 183 2.64 8.24 -9.52
C PHE A 183 1.31 8.99 -9.35
N ASN A 184 1.38 10.29 -9.15
CA ASN A 184 0.21 11.10 -8.89
C ASN A 184 -0.67 11.30 -10.14
N SER A 185 -0.09 11.35 -11.34
CA SER A 185 -0.80 11.87 -12.53
C SER A 185 -0.87 10.95 -13.73
N LYS A 186 -0.12 9.83 -13.77
CA LYS A 186 -0.17 8.91 -14.91
C LYS A 186 -1.57 8.31 -15.01
N ALA A 187 -2.27 8.65 -16.10
CA ALA A 187 -3.55 8.07 -16.42
C ALA A 187 -3.40 6.58 -16.75
N ILE A 188 -4.25 5.75 -16.13
CA ILE A 188 -4.34 4.31 -16.35
C ILE A 188 -5.80 3.97 -16.59
N THR A 189 -6.09 3.20 -17.64
CA THR A 189 -7.42 2.64 -17.84
C THR A 189 -7.65 1.51 -16.83
N ILE A 190 -8.61 1.71 -15.94
CA ILE A 190 -9.03 0.72 -14.94
C ILE A 190 -10.28 0.04 -15.47
N SER A 191 -10.12 -1.19 -15.92
CA SER A 191 -11.19 -2.05 -16.44
C SER A 191 -10.94 -3.50 -16.01
N GLY A 192 -12.01 -4.28 -15.87
CA GLY A 192 -11.93 -5.70 -15.52
C GLY A 192 -11.34 -6.01 -14.14
N VAL A 193 -11.29 -5.03 -13.23
CA VAL A 193 -10.83 -5.23 -11.85
C VAL A 193 -12.02 -5.61 -10.97
N ASN A 194 -12.09 -6.88 -10.53
CA ASN A 194 -13.12 -7.28 -9.57
C ASN A 194 -12.87 -6.60 -8.23
N GLY A 195 -13.93 -6.10 -7.60
CA GLY A 195 -13.89 -5.17 -6.47
C GLY A 195 -13.92 -3.70 -6.88
N ILE A 196 -13.94 -3.38 -8.19
CA ILE A 196 -14.16 -2.03 -8.72
C ILE A 196 -15.17 -2.06 -9.87
N ASN A 197 -14.82 -2.69 -11.00
CA ASN A 197 -15.62 -2.57 -12.24
C ASN A 197 -16.89 -3.44 -12.23
N ASP A 198 -17.01 -4.35 -11.27
CA ASP A 198 -18.20 -5.17 -10.99
C ASP A 198 -19.03 -4.63 -9.81
N VAL A 199 -18.60 -3.54 -9.17
CA VAL A 199 -19.31 -2.92 -8.05
C VAL A 199 -20.46 -2.05 -8.58
N PRO A 200 -21.71 -2.27 -8.13
CA PRO A 200 -22.84 -1.45 -8.55
C PRO A 200 -22.62 0.05 -8.30
N GLY A 201 -22.90 0.87 -9.31
CA GLY A 201 -22.70 2.32 -9.25
C GLY A 201 -21.34 2.80 -9.75
N LEU A 202 -20.41 1.89 -10.06
CA LEU A 202 -19.14 2.20 -10.73
C LEU A 202 -19.20 1.86 -12.23
N PRO A 203 -18.44 2.58 -13.07
CA PRO A 203 -18.37 2.27 -14.50
C PRO A 203 -17.56 1.01 -14.78
N ALA A 204 -17.93 0.28 -15.85
CA ALA A 204 -17.22 -0.91 -16.30
C ALA A 204 -15.76 -0.63 -16.75
N SER A 205 -15.45 0.63 -17.06
CA SER A 205 -14.10 1.12 -17.36
C SER A 205 -14.02 2.62 -17.11
N PHE A 206 -12.91 3.10 -16.58
CA PHE A 206 -12.63 4.53 -16.40
C PHE A 206 -11.13 4.83 -16.39
N SER A 207 -10.76 6.11 -16.43
CA SER A 207 -9.38 6.55 -16.27
C SER A 207 -9.11 6.90 -14.81
N GLY A 208 -8.14 6.23 -14.18
CA GLY A 208 -7.63 6.53 -12.84
C GLY A 208 -6.14 6.84 -12.86
N THR A 209 -5.51 6.86 -11.67
CA THR A 209 -4.05 6.96 -11.50
C THR A 209 -3.57 5.91 -10.49
N CYS A 210 -2.28 5.85 -10.18
CA CYS A 210 -1.79 5.00 -9.09
C CYS A 210 -2.52 5.29 -7.78
N GLY A 211 -2.85 6.57 -7.55
CA GLY A 211 -3.58 7.03 -6.37
C GLY A 211 -5.02 6.56 -6.26
N THR A 212 -5.62 6.01 -7.32
CA THR A 212 -6.96 5.41 -7.22
C THR A 212 -6.97 4.23 -6.25
N CYS A 213 -5.89 3.43 -6.21
CA CYS A 213 -5.77 2.28 -5.29
C CYS A 213 -4.80 2.54 -4.12
N HIS A 214 -3.87 3.49 -4.29
CA HIS A 214 -2.87 3.86 -3.31
C HIS A 214 -3.15 5.27 -2.80
N ASP A 215 -4.27 5.43 -2.10
CA ASP A 215 -4.90 6.72 -1.83
C ASP A 215 -4.41 7.41 -0.53
N SER A 216 -3.75 6.67 0.36
CA SER A 216 -3.31 7.17 1.67
C SER A 216 -2.14 8.14 1.49
N PRO A 217 -2.30 9.44 1.80
CA PRO A 217 -1.29 10.45 1.49
C PRO A 217 0.06 10.14 2.12
N ASN A 218 1.12 10.21 1.33
CA ASN A 218 2.52 9.92 1.69
C ASN A 218 2.82 8.53 2.30
N VAL A 219 1.83 7.63 2.36
CA VAL A 219 1.99 6.24 2.80
C VAL A 219 1.81 5.28 1.62
N GLY A 220 0.81 5.54 0.77
CA GLY A 220 0.51 4.74 -0.41
C GLY A 220 -0.23 3.42 -0.14
N ASN A 221 -0.75 3.18 1.05
CA ASN A 221 -1.72 2.09 1.27
C ASN A 221 -3.10 2.49 0.71
N HIS A 222 -4.00 1.52 0.55
CA HIS A 222 -5.42 1.85 0.38
C HIS A 222 -6.04 2.14 1.76
N SER A 223 -6.70 3.28 1.88
CA SER A 223 -7.22 3.86 3.11
C SER A 223 -8.43 3.09 3.66
N VAL A 224 -9.01 2.21 2.86
CA VAL A 224 -10.05 1.25 3.24
C VAL A 224 -9.63 -0.17 2.86
N SER A 225 -10.22 -1.16 3.53
CA SER A 225 -10.01 -2.56 3.18
C SER A 225 -10.75 -2.88 1.88
N ALA A 226 -10.00 -2.98 0.78
CA ALA A 226 -10.53 -3.26 -0.55
C ALA A 226 -9.84 -4.50 -1.15
N PRO A 227 -10.47 -5.69 -1.12
CA PRO A 227 -9.95 -6.85 -1.84
C PRO A 227 -10.18 -6.65 -3.34
N LEU A 228 -9.09 -6.43 -4.08
CA LEU A 228 -9.14 -6.16 -5.53
C LEU A 228 -8.45 -7.28 -6.31
N ASN A 229 -9.14 -7.82 -7.32
CA ASN A 229 -8.51 -8.73 -8.28
C ASN A 229 -8.00 -7.93 -9.48
N ILE A 230 -6.69 -7.74 -9.54
CA ILE A 230 -5.99 -7.07 -10.65
C ILE A 230 -5.40 -8.07 -11.68
N GLY A 231 -5.82 -9.33 -11.64
CA GLY A 231 -5.43 -10.36 -12.62
C GLY A 231 -4.01 -10.91 -12.49
N VAL A 232 -3.26 -10.53 -11.45
CA VAL A 232 -1.86 -10.95 -11.26
C VAL A 232 -1.67 -12.44 -10.94
N THR A 233 -2.75 -13.12 -10.53
CA THR A 233 -2.77 -14.56 -10.26
C THR A 233 -3.67 -15.33 -11.21
N ASP A 234 -4.22 -14.67 -12.23
CA ASP A 234 -5.12 -15.33 -13.17
C ASP A 234 -4.33 -16.37 -13.96
N VAL A 235 -4.84 -17.60 -13.96
CA VAL A 235 -4.26 -18.76 -14.63
C VAL A 235 -4.39 -18.71 -16.15
N SER A 236 -4.76 -17.56 -16.75
CA SER A 236 -4.55 -17.26 -18.16
C SER A 236 -3.04 -17.03 -18.42
N ASN A 237 -2.26 -18.04 -18.05
CA ASN A 237 -0.83 -18.11 -18.21
C ASN A 237 -0.52 -18.30 -19.71
N PRO A 238 0.16 -17.35 -20.38
CA PRO A 238 0.64 -17.57 -21.73
C PRO A 238 1.64 -18.74 -21.83
N LEU A 239 2.14 -19.27 -20.71
CA LEU A 239 3.09 -20.37 -20.65
C LEU A 239 2.46 -21.77 -20.61
N ASN A 240 1.13 -21.92 -20.56
CA ASN A 240 0.46 -23.22 -20.72
C ASN A 240 1.03 -24.36 -19.83
N VAL A 241 1.55 -24.05 -18.65
CA VAL A 241 2.12 -25.07 -17.75
C VAL A 241 0.97 -25.71 -16.99
N LYS A 242 0.68 -26.97 -17.31
CA LYS A 242 -0.25 -27.85 -16.58
C LYS A 242 0.29 -28.21 -15.21
#